data_AF-A0A965R2J4-F1
#
_entry.id   AF-A0A965R2J4-F1
#
_cell.length_a   1.000
_cell.length_b   1.000
_cell.length_c   1.000
_cell.angle_alpha   90.00
_cell.angle_beta   90.00
_cell.angle_gamma   90.00
#
_symmetry.space_group_name_H-M   'P 1'
#
loop_
_entity.id
_entity.type
_entity.pdbx_description
1 polymer ?
#
loop_
_entity_poly.entity_id
_entity_poly.type
_entity_poly.pdbx_seq_one_letter_code
_entity_poly.pdbx_strand_id
1 'polypeptide(L)'
;MRWERLFQDLEDQLERETDAELEDLTRDEERRRLSRLTMRDWLQDLVVSSTDINASTASPLRDVHGSVLVDLRNGALECRVLRVGSDWILVQIKTPHVKAGTALIPLGSIRSFEPLPSNANPEPQTRRAPRASSSSGLTSEIGIAFVLRDLCRRRRQVSLWIDSDEITGTIERVGKDHVTVSRDVVPRSTSPEKARRLVTAAFHFIDVIVLA
;
A
#
# COMPACT_ATOMS: atom_id res chain seq x y z
N MET A 1 65.75 7.97 2.10
CA MET A 1 64.54 8.45 2.81
C MET A 1 63.61 9.35 1.97
N ARG A 2 64.08 10.07 0.92
CA ARG A 2 63.20 10.85 0.02
C ARG A 2 62.26 9.97 -0.83
N TRP A 3 62.76 8.81 -1.27
CA TRP A 3 61.96 7.83 -2.01
C TRP A 3 60.84 7.23 -1.18
N GLU A 4 61.10 6.93 0.09
CA GLU A 4 60.08 6.41 1.01
C GLU A 4 58.85 7.33 1.12
N ARG A 5 59.08 8.65 1.25
CA ARG A 5 57.99 9.62 1.29
C ARG A 5 57.20 9.68 -0.02
N LEU A 6 57.89 9.58 -1.15
CA LEU A 6 57.22 9.60 -2.46
C LEU A 6 56.36 8.35 -2.67
N PHE A 7 56.83 7.17 -2.22
CA PHE A 7 56.02 5.95 -2.26
C PHE A 7 54.82 6.05 -1.32
N GLN A 8 55.01 6.56 -0.10
CA GLN A 8 53.91 6.80 0.83
C GLN A 8 52.86 7.76 0.25
N ASP A 9 53.28 8.88 -0.35
CA ASP A 9 52.37 9.85 -0.93
C ASP A 9 51.56 9.26 -2.10
N LEU A 10 52.19 8.39 -2.91
CA LEU A 10 51.52 7.68 -4.02
C LEU A 10 50.58 6.58 -3.52
N GLU A 11 50.96 5.85 -2.46
CA GLU A 11 50.13 4.83 -1.84
C GLU A 11 48.88 5.47 -1.22
N ASP A 12 49.05 6.55 -0.47
CA ASP A 12 47.97 7.36 0.09
C ASP A 12 47.06 7.95 -1.02
N GLN A 13 47.63 8.34 -2.17
CA GLN A 13 46.84 8.83 -3.29
C GLN A 13 46.02 7.70 -3.94
N LEU A 14 46.65 6.55 -4.17
CA LEU A 14 46.00 5.39 -4.77
C LEU A 14 44.88 4.84 -3.86
N GLU A 15 45.10 4.81 -2.55
CA GLU A 15 44.10 4.39 -1.57
C GLU A 15 42.87 5.30 -1.63
N ARG A 16 43.08 6.64 -1.64
CA ARG A 16 41.98 7.61 -1.79
C ARG A 16 41.21 7.46 -3.10
N GLU A 17 41.91 7.23 -4.22
CA GLU A 17 41.26 7.03 -5.52
C GLU A 17 40.45 5.73 -5.55
N THR A 18 41.00 4.66 -4.96
CA THR A 18 40.32 3.36 -4.84
C THR A 18 39.09 3.45 -3.96
N ASP A 19 39.19 4.12 -2.80
CA ASP A 19 38.07 4.35 -1.89
C ASP A 19 36.97 5.17 -2.57
N ALA A 20 37.34 6.24 -3.28
CA ALA A 20 36.38 7.05 -4.02
C ALA A 20 35.65 6.24 -5.11
N GLU A 21 36.37 5.39 -5.85
CA GLU A 21 35.77 4.51 -6.86
C GLU A 21 34.81 3.49 -6.23
N LEU A 22 35.20 2.87 -5.11
CA LEU A 22 34.34 1.94 -4.37
C LEU A 22 33.07 2.61 -3.84
N GLU A 23 33.18 3.83 -3.33
CA GLU A 23 32.01 4.60 -2.89
C GLU A 23 31.06 4.92 -4.05
N ASP A 24 31.60 5.31 -5.20
CA ASP A 24 30.79 5.62 -6.39
C ASP A 24 30.10 4.37 -6.95
N LEU A 25 30.79 3.23 -6.99
CA LEU A 25 30.20 1.94 -7.34
C LEU A 25 29.07 1.56 -6.39
N THR A 26 29.27 1.76 -5.07
CA THR A 26 28.25 1.48 -4.06
C THR A 26 27.01 2.36 -4.24
N ARG A 27 27.21 3.66 -4.50
CA ARG A 27 26.11 4.61 -4.76
C ARG A 27 25.33 4.23 -6.02
N ASP A 28 26.03 3.85 -7.09
CA ASP A 28 25.39 3.46 -8.34
C ASP A 28 24.65 2.12 -8.25
N GLU A 29 25.19 1.15 -7.51
CA GLU A 29 24.50 -0.10 -7.22
C GLU A 29 23.21 0.16 -6.43
N GLU A 30 23.25 1.04 -5.43
CA GLU A 30 22.06 1.41 -4.66
C GLU A 30 21.02 2.14 -5.52
N ARG A 31 21.43 3.06 -6.40
CA ARG A 31 20.52 3.71 -7.36
C ARG A 31 19.85 2.70 -8.29
N ARG A 32 20.61 1.74 -8.82
CA ARG A 32 20.08 0.65 -9.68
C ARG A 32 19.13 -0.28 -8.91
N ARG A 33 19.42 -0.52 -7.63
CA ARG A 33 18.54 -1.30 -6.77
C ARG A 33 17.22 -0.58 -6.54
N LEU A 34 17.27 0.70 -6.20
CA LEU A 34 16.09 1.54 -5.98
C LEU A 34 15.27 1.71 -7.27
N SER A 35 15.90 1.83 -8.44
CA SER A 35 15.18 1.97 -9.71
C SER A 35 14.36 0.74 -10.11
N ARG A 36 14.67 -0.43 -9.55
CA ARG A 36 13.94 -1.69 -9.80
C ARG A 36 12.80 -1.92 -8.81
N LEU A 37 12.74 -1.14 -7.74
CA LEU A 37 11.81 -1.36 -6.66
C LEU A 37 10.45 -0.78 -7.00
N THR A 38 9.40 -1.59 -6.86
CA THR A 38 8.04 -1.14 -7.11
C THR A 38 7.40 -0.57 -5.83
N MET A 39 6.40 0.30 -5.98
CA MET A 39 5.56 0.74 -4.85
C MET A 39 5.00 -0.44 -4.06
N ARG A 40 4.68 -1.52 -4.76
CA ARG A 40 4.19 -2.76 -4.18
C ARG A 40 5.25 -3.43 -3.29
N ASP A 41 6.49 -3.54 -3.76
CA ASP A 41 7.60 -4.10 -2.94
C ASP A 41 7.80 -3.27 -1.67
N TRP A 42 7.68 -1.94 -1.81
CA TRP A 42 7.73 -1.01 -0.68
C TRP A 42 6.63 -1.28 0.35
N LEU A 43 5.37 -1.38 -0.10
CA LEU A 43 4.23 -1.66 0.78
C LEU A 43 4.30 -3.07 1.40
N GLN A 44 4.87 -4.05 0.69
CA GLN A 44 5.06 -5.40 1.20
C GLN A 44 6.13 -5.42 2.30
N ASP A 45 7.25 -4.71 2.12
CA ASP A 45 8.31 -4.58 3.14
C ASP A 45 7.79 -3.93 4.44
N LEU A 46 6.88 -2.96 4.33
CA LEU A 46 6.17 -2.39 5.48
C LEU A 46 5.34 -3.43 6.24
N VAL A 47 4.57 -4.25 5.54
CA VAL A 47 3.71 -5.27 6.17
C VAL A 47 4.57 -6.30 6.92
N VAL A 48 5.65 -6.78 6.29
CA VAL A 48 6.58 -7.74 6.91
C VAL A 48 7.24 -7.12 8.14
N SER A 49 7.79 -5.90 8.01
CA SER A 49 8.43 -5.19 9.13
C SER A 49 7.48 -4.97 10.31
N SER A 50 6.21 -4.68 10.05
CA SER A 50 5.21 -4.55 11.12
C SER A 50 4.88 -5.87 11.83
N THR A 51 4.95 -7.00 11.11
CA THR A 51 4.64 -8.33 11.64
C THR A 51 5.77 -8.84 12.54
N ASP A 52 7.03 -8.68 12.11
CA ASP A 52 8.20 -9.10 12.87
C ASP A 52 8.30 -8.37 14.22
N ILE A 53 8.02 -7.07 14.24
CA ILE A 53 8.01 -6.26 15.47
C ILE A 53 6.94 -6.79 16.45
N ASN A 54 5.74 -7.09 15.96
CA ASN A 54 4.63 -7.59 16.78
C ASN A 54 4.90 -9.01 17.33
N ALA A 55 5.72 -9.82 16.66
CA ALA A 55 6.10 -11.14 17.15
C ALA A 55 7.13 -11.06 18.30
N SER A 56 8.02 -10.06 18.27
CA SER A 56 9.06 -9.86 19.29
C SER A 56 8.61 -9.05 20.51
N THR A 57 7.55 -8.24 20.41
CA THR A 57 7.06 -7.42 21.53
C THR A 57 5.74 -7.96 22.09
N ALA A 58 5.80 -8.62 23.24
CA ALA A 58 4.64 -9.05 24.04
C ALA A 58 3.94 -7.85 24.75
N SER A 59 3.82 -6.70 24.08
CA SER A 59 3.24 -5.49 24.66
C SER A 59 1.81 -5.26 24.16
N PRO A 60 0.85 -4.91 25.03
CA PRO A 60 -0.56 -4.73 24.68
C PRO A 60 -0.85 -3.48 23.82
N LEU A 61 0.16 -2.64 23.54
CA LEU A 61 0.07 -1.50 22.62
C LEU A 61 0.19 -1.97 21.16
N ARG A 62 -0.75 -2.82 20.72
CA ARG A 62 -0.80 -3.42 19.37
C ARG A 62 -1.07 -2.43 18.23
N ASP A 63 -1.27 -1.14 18.51
CA ASP A 63 -2.07 -0.30 17.62
C ASP A 63 -1.32 0.76 16.79
N VAL A 64 0.02 0.84 16.87
CA VAL A 64 0.74 1.95 16.19
C VAL A 64 1.71 1.49 15.10
N HIS A 65 2.16 0.23 15.11
CA HIS A 65 3.09 -0.26 14.08
C HIS A 65 2.40 -0.48 12.73
N GLY A 66 3.01 0.04 11.66
CA GLY A 66 2.55 -0.13 10.28
C GLY A 66 1.45 0.83 9.83
N SER A 67 1.26 1.96 10.53
CA SER A 67 0.33 3.01 10.09
C SER A 67 0.96 3.84 8.96
N VAL A 68 0.18 4.13 7.93
CA VAL A 68 0.60 4.82 6.71
C VAL A 68 -0.49 5.83 6.35
N LEU A 69 -0.08 7.03 5.94
CA LEU A 69 -0.93 8.02 5.30
C LEU A 69 -0.93 7.71 3.82
N VAL A 70 -2.09 7.38 3.26
CA VAL A 70 -2.24 7.09 1.83
C VAL A 70 -3.07 8.19 1.21
N ASP A 71 -2.50 8.92 0.25
CA ASP A 71 -3.21 9.95 -0.49
C ASP A 71 -3.92 9.33 -1.69
N LEU A 72 -5.23 9.52 -1.78
CA LEU A 72 -6.09 9.05 -2.86
C LEU A 72 -6.69 10.25 -3.62
N ARG A 73 -7.42 10.00 -4.70
CA ARG A 73 -8.09 11.10 -5.44
C ARG A 73 -9.13 11.82 -4.59
N ASN A 74 -9.72 11.12 -3.64
CA ASN A 74 -10.78 11.59 -2.76
C ASN A 74 -10.34 11.95 -1.33
N GLY A 75 -9.03 12.17 -1.16
CA GLY A 75 -8.41 12.62 0.09
C GLY A 75 -7.48 11.59 0.72
N ALA A 76 -6.79 12.03 1.76
CA ALA A 76 -5.84 11.20 2.48
C ALA A 76 -6.52 10.30 3.53
N LEU A 77 -6.01 9.08 3.67
CA LEU A 77 -6.44 8.08 4.64
C LEU A 77 -5.28 7.70 5.55
N GLU A 78 -5.46 7.81 6.87
CA GLU A 78 -4.57 7.15 7.81
C GLU A 78 -5.05 5.72 7.99
N CYS A 79 -4.21 4.75 7.63
CA CYS A 79 -4.59 3.35 7.65
C CYS A 79 -3.41 2.44 7.98
N ARG A 80 -3.71 1.22 8.43
CA ARG A 80 -2.71 0.15 8.57
C ARG A 80 -2.80 -0.78 7.38
N VAL A 81 -1.70 -1.02 6.68
CA VAL A 81 -1.66 -2.01 5.60
C VAL A 81 -1.68 -3.41 6.19
N LEU A 82 -2.69 -4.20 5.84
CA LEU A 82 -2.86 -5.58 6.31
C LEU A 82 -2.32 -6.59 5.30
N ARG A 83 -2.45 -6.30 4.00
CA ARG A 83 -2.00 -7.19 2.92
C ARG A 83 -1.78 -6.42 1.62
N VAL A 84 -0.87 -6.91 0.79
CA VAL A 84 -0.65 -6.42 -0.58
C VAL A 84 -0.96 -7.54 -1.57
N GLY A 85 -1.89 -7.29 -2.49
CA GLY A 85 -2.21 -8.15 -3.62
C GLY A 85 -1.53 -7.69 -4.91
N SER A 86 -1.87 -8.27 -6.07
CA SER A 86 -1.20 -7.94 -7.36
C SER A 86 -1.31 -6.45 -7.74
N ASP A 87 -2.52 -5.89 -7.64
CA ASP A 87 -2.89 -4.53 -8.04
C ASP A 87 -3.75 -3.80 -6.98
N TRP A 88 -3.74 -4.28 -5.73
CA TRP A 88 -4.54 -3.74 -4.62
C TRP A 88 -3.85 -3.93 -3.26
N ILE A 89 -4.31 -3.18 -2.26
CA ILE A 89 -3.96 -3.38 -0.85
C ILE A 89 -5.20 -3.54 0.02
N LEU A 90 -5.10 -4.41 1.02
CA LEU A 90 -6.04 -4.47 2.14
C LEU A 90 -5.53 -3.55 3.24
N VAL A 91 -6.38 -2.66 3.72
CA VAL A 91 -6.04 -1.75 4.80
C VAL A 91 -7.10 -1.78 5.90
N GLN A 92 -6.69 -1.41 7.11
CA GLN A 92 -7.58 -1.00 8.18
C GLN A 92 -7.53 0.52 8.30
N ILE A 93 -8.60 1.21 7.90
CA ILE A 93 -8.70 2.67 7.95
C ILE A 93 -8.98 3.11 9.39
N LYS A 94 -8.18 4.05 9.87
CA LYS A 94 -8.35 4.73 11.17
C LYS A 94 -9.06 6.07 10.98
N THR A 95 -8.56 6.87 10.03
CA THR A 95 -8.99 8.24 9.77
C THR A 95 -9.16 8.45 8.26
N PRO A 96 -10.24 9.11 7.80
CA PRO A 96 -11.37 9.64 8.58
C PRO A 96 -12.34 8.54 9.05
N HIS A 97 -13.02 8.77 10.17
CA HIS A 97 -13.95 7.80 10.75
C HIS A 97 -15.13 7.42 9.86
N VAL A 98 -15.53 8.30 8.92
CA VAL A 98 -16.58 8.02 7.93
C VAL A 98 -16.22 6.81 7.05
N LYS A 99 -14.92 6.57 6.83
CA LYS A 99 -14.39 5.45 6.06
C LYS A 99 -13.73 4.40 6.95
N ALA A 100 -13.90 4.46 8.28
CA ALA A 100 -13.23 3.54 9.19
C ALA A 100 -13.71 2.11 8.98
N GLY A 101 -12.78 1.16 9.08
CA GLY A 101 -13.04 -0.25 8.82
C GLY A 101 -11.99 -0.89 7.92
N THR A 102 -12.25 -2.12 7.53
CA THR A 102 -11.40 -2.83 6.57
C THR A 102 -11.78 -2.39 5.17
N ALA A 103 -10.79 -1.99 4.36
CA ALA A 103 -11.01 -1.52 3.02
C ALA A 103 -10.00 -2.08 2.02
N LEU A 104 -10.42 -2.14 0.76
CA LEU A 104 -9.57 -2.42 -0.40
C LEU A 104 -9.26 -1.12 -1.11
N ILE A 105 -7.99 -0.88 -1.41
CA ILE A 105 -7.53 0.28 -2.19
C ILE A 105 -6.80 -0.26 -3.42
N PRO A 106 -7.24 0.05 -4.65
CA PRO A 106 -6.47 -0.26 -5.86
C PRO A 106 -5.12 0.47 -5.86
N LEU A 107 -4.04 -0.18 -6.24
CA LEU A 107 -2.73 0.48 -6.29
C LEU A 107 -2.71 1.68 -7.25
N GLY A 108 -3.51 1.61 -8.34
CA GLY A 108 -3.63 2.70 -9.31
C GLY A 108 -4.37 3.95 -8.80
N SER A 109 -5.04 3.90 -7.63
CA SER A 109 -5.68 5.08 -7.03
C SER A 109 -4.77 5.83 -6.05
N ILE A 110 -3.66 5.21 -5.63
CA ILE A 110 -2.69 5.80 -4.70
C ILE A 110 -1.85 6.85 -5.43
N ARG A 111 -1.93 8.10 -4.95
CA ARG A 111 -1.11 9.22 -5.44
C ARG A 111 0.23 9.31 -4.73
N SER A 112 0.21 9.11 -3.43
CA SER A 112 1.39 9.04 -2.58
C SER A 112 1.07 8.21 -1.34
N PHE A 113 2.13 7.76 -0.65
CA PHE A 113 1.98 7.18 0.68
C PHE A 113 3.13 7.68 1.55
N GLU A 114 2.90 7.80 2.84
CA GLU A 114 3.88 8.21 3.83
C GLU A 114 3.77 7.30 5.06
N PRO A 115 4.83 6.56 5.45
CA PRO A 115 4.80 5.80 6.69
C PRO A 115 4.78 6.76 7.89
N LEU A 116 3.80 6.59 8.79
CA LEU A 116 3.76 7.38 10.01
C LEU A 116 4.76 6.83 11.04
N PRO A 117 5.43 7.71 11.81
CA PRO A 117 6.26 7.27 12.91
C PRO A 117 5.43 6.50 13.95
N SER A 118 5.95 5.36 14.41
CA SER A 118 5.36 4.64 15.52
C SER A 118 6.01 5.07 16.82
N ASN A 119 5.22 5.31 17.86
CA ASN A 119 5.68 5.73 19.19
C ASN A 119 6.71 4.77 19.83
N ALA A 120 6.80 3.53 19.34
CA ALA A 120 7.68 2.49 19.88
C ALA A 120 9.03 2.37 19.13
N ASN A 121 9.26 3.07 18.03
CA ASN A 121 10.60 3.22 17.46
C ASN A 121 10.72 4.59 16.77
N PRO A 122 11.41 5.58 17.39
CA PRO A 122 11.57 6.92 16.83
C PRO A 122 12.56 6.96 15.65
N GLU A 123 13.25 5.85 15.33
CA GLU A 123 14.02 5.79 14.10
C GLU A 123 13.08 5.89 12.90
N PRO A 124 13.28 6.89 12.04
CA PRO A 124 12.44 7.07 10.86
C PRO A 124 12.60 5.85 9.95
N GLN A 125 11.53 5.07 9.78
CA GLN A 125 11.48 3.96 8.81
C GLN A 125 11.83 4.43 7.39
N THR A 126 11.76 5.74 7.13
CA THR A 126 12.23 6.41 5.91
C THR A 126 13.74 6.40 5.69
N ARG A 127 14.58 6.10 6.69
CA ARG A 127 16.03 5.94 6.49
C ARG A 127 16.43 4.59 5.89
N ARG A 128 15.60 3.56 6.07
CA ARG A 128 15.88 2.24 5.51
C ARG A 128 15.23 2.17 4.15
N ALA A 129 16.06 2.09 3.11
CA ALA A 129 15.55 1.83 1.78
C ALA A 129 14.84 0.46 1.78
N PRO A 130 13.64 0.38 1.19
CA PRO A 130 12.83 -0.83 1.15
C PRO A 130 13.64 -1.96 0.53
N ARG A 131 13.48 -3.18 1.04
CA ARG A 131 14.09 -4.37 0.43
C ARG A 131 13.05 -5.10 -0.39
N ALA A 132 13.45 -5.61 -1.55
CA ALA A 132 12.60 -6.51 -2.32
C ALA A 132 12.34 -7.75 -1.45
N SER A 133 11.13 -7.88 -0.93
CA SER A 133 10.73 -9.02 -0.13
C SER A 133 10.51 -10.23 -1.06
N SER A 134 11.23 -11.32 -0.83
CA SER A 134 11.10 -12.56 -1.59
C SER A 134 9.84 -13.38 -1.23
N SER A 135 9.03 -12.93 -0.28
CA SER A 135 7.80 -13.61 0.15
C SER A 135 6.63 -13.34 -0.80
N SER A 136 6.70 -13.90 -2.01
CA SER A 136 5.55 -13.98 -2.92
C SER A 136 4.56 -15.07 -2.47
N GLY A 137 3.79 -14.80 -1.42
CA GLY A 137 2.66 -15.67 -1.06
C GLY A 137 1.58 -15.65 -2.15
N LEU A 138 0.71 -16.66 -2.23
CA LEU A 138 -0.36 -16.77 -3.25
C LEU A 138 -1.20 -15.49 -3.43
N THR A 139 -1.41 -14.70 -2.38
CA THR A 139 -2.15 -13.43 -2.49
C THR A 139 -1.45 -12.39 -3.36
N SER A 140 -0.13 -12.49 -3.48
CA SER A 140 0.67 -11.57 -4.28
C SER A 140 0.32 -11.62 -5.76
N GLU A 141 -0.19 -12.75 -6.25
CA GLU A 141 -0.60 -12.95 -7.65
C GLU A 141 -2.09 -12.65 -7.89
N ILE A 142 -2.87 -12.44 -6.84
CA ILE A 142 -4.32 -12.27 -6.94
C ILE A 142 -4.66 -10.82 -7.34
N GLY A 143 -5.35 -10.68 -8.47
CA GLY A 143 -5.93 -9.42 -8.96
C GLY A 143 -7.15 -8.96 -8.17
N ILE A 144 -7.40 -7.65 -8.16
CA ILE A 144 -8.54 -7.04 -7.50
C ILE A 144 -9.87 -7.63 -8.00
N ALA A 145 -9.96 -7.93 -9.30
CA ALA A 145 -11.13 -8.56 -9.91
C ALA A 145 -11.50 -9.89 -9.23
N PHE A 146 -10.52 -10.68 -8.79
CA PHE A 146 -10.76 -11.93 -8.09
C PHE A 146 -11.36 -11.68 -6.70
N VAL A 147 -10.84 -10.69 -5.97
CA VAL A 147 -11.37 -10.28 -4.66
C VAL A 147 -12.80 -9.78 -4.79
N LEU A 148 -13.08 -8.93 -5.79
CA LEU A 148 -14.42 -8.42 -6.05
C LEU A 148 -15.39 -9.54 -6.43
N ARG A 149 -14.95 -10.55 -7.19
CA ARG A 149 -15.77 -11.73 -7.50
C ARG A 149 -16.11 -12.54 -6.26
N ASP A 150 -15.16 -12.70 -5.33
CA ASP A 150 -15.45 -13.37 -4.06
C ASP A 150 -16.46 -12.57 -3.21
N LEU A 151 -16.32 -11.24 -3.13
CA LEU A 151 -17.28 -10.37 -2.45
C LEU A 151 -18.68 -10.43 -3.09
N CYS A 152 -18.75 -10.41 -4.43
CA CYS A 152 -19.98 -10.59 -5.20
C CYS A 152 -20.65 -11.94 -4.91
N ARG A 153 -19.88 -13.03 -4.96
CA ARG A 153 -20.37 -14.39 -4.65
C ARG A 153 -20.92 -14.48 -3.22
N ARG A 154 -20.29 -13.81 -2.27
CA ARG A 154 -20.71 -13.78 -0.85
C ARG A 154 -21.83 -12.78 -0.56
N ARG A 155 -22.26 -11.99 -1.57
CA ARG A 155 -23.22 -10.89 -1.42
C ARG A 155 -22.90 -9.97 -0.24
N ARG A 156 -21.61 -9.66 -0.06
CA ARG A 156 -21.17 -8.72 0.98
C ARG A 156 -21.62 -7.31 0.63
N GLN A 157 -22.06 -6.57 1.64
CA GLN A 157 -22.35 -5.15 1.50
C GLN A 157 -21.04 -4.37 1.47
N VAL A 158 -20.95 -3.40 0.57
CA VAL A 158 -19.75 -2.61 0.32
C VAL A 158 -20.14 -1.15 0.09
N SER A 159 -19.23 -0.25 0.45
CA SER A 159 -19.27 1.16 0.07
C SER A 159 -18.11 1.44 -0.88
N LEU A 160 -18.42 1.75 -2.14
CA LEU A 160 -17.43 2.14 -3.14
C LEU A 160 -17.35 3.65 -3.21
N TRP A 161 -16.15 4.18 -3.09
CA TRP A 161 -15.89 5.58 -3.31
C TRP A 161 -15.24 5.79 -4.67
N ILE A 162 -15.85 6.68 -5.46
CA ILE A 162 -15.41 7.05 -6.80
C ILE A 162 -15.37 8.57 -6.83
N ASP A 163 -14.18 9.14 -6.83
CA ASP A 163 -13.98 10.56 -6.58
C ASP A 163 -14.74 10.98 -5.30
N SER A 164 -15.67 11.92 -5.40
CA SER A 164 -16.49 12.37 -4.27
C SER A 164 -17.83 11.63 -4.09
N ASP A 165 -18.19 10.69 -4.97
CA ASP A 165 -19.45 9.93 -4.87
C ASP A 165 -19.24 8.65 -4.06
N GLU A 166 -20.17 8.36 -3.15
CA GLU A 166 -20.23 7.10 -2.41
C GLU A 166 -21.38 6.24 -2.95
N ILE A 167 -21.06 4.99 -3.28
CA ILE A 167 -22.02 3.99 -3.75
C ILE A 167 -22.04 2.84 -2.75
N THR A 168 -23.07 2.82 -1.91
CA THR A 168 -23.31 1.73 -0.98
C THR A 168 -24.29 0.71 -1.56
N GLY A 169 -23.96 -0.57 -1.40
CA GLY A 169 -24.86 -1.68 -1.67
C GLY A 169 -24.13 -3.00 -1.90
N THR A 170 -24.70 -3.89 -2.71
CA THR A 170 -24.11 -5.21 -3.01
C THR A 170 -23.57 -5.28 -4.42
N ILE A 171 -22.43 -5.97 -4.59
CA ILE A 171 -21.87 -6.22 -5.91
C ILE A 171 -22.72 -7.29 -6.63
N GLU A 172 -23.28 -6.91 -7.76
CA GLU A 172 -24.12 -7.77 -8.60
C GLU A 172 -23.31 -8.46 -9.72
N ARG A 173 -22.33 -7.75 -10.29
CA ARG A 173 -21.48 -8.27 -11.38
C ARG A 173 -20.07 -7.72 -11.31
N VAL A 174 -19.09 -8.53 -11.75
CA VAL A 174 -17.69 -8.12 -11.86
C VAL A 174 -17.17 -8.54 -13.23
N GLY A 175 -16.85 -7.55 -14.06
CA GLY A 175 -16.25 -7.72 -15.37
C GLY A 175 -14.73 -7.92 -15.32
N LYS A 176 -14.06 -7.59 -16.43
CA LYS A 176 -12.59 -7.59 -16.52
C LYS A 176 -11.98 -6.34 -15.88
N ASP A 177 -12.65 -5.21 -16.05
CA ASP A 177 -12.19 -3.85 -15.74
C ASP A 177 -13.26 -3.01 -15.04
N HIS A 178 -14.42 -3.59 -14.73
CA HIS A 178 -15.55 -2.89 -14.14
C HIS A 178 -16.31 -3.75 -13.13
N VAL A 179 -17.05 -3.09 -12.24
CA VAL A 179 -17.96 -3.68 -11.25
C VAL A 179 -19.33 -3.05 -11.38
N THR A 180 -20.38 -3.82 -11.17
CA THR A 180 -21.76 -3.32 -11.08
C THR A 180 -22.29 -3.54 -9.68
N VAL A 181 -22.82 -2.48 -9.07
CA VAL A 181 -23.33 -2.44 -7.70
C VAL A 181 -24.79 -2.05 -7.72
N SER A 182 -25.62 -2.73 -6.93
CA SER A 182 -26.98 -2.30 -6.66
C SER A 182 -26.93 -1.15 -5.65
N ARG A 183 -27.27 0.08 -6.06
CA ARG A 183 -27.32 1.22 -5.14
C ARG A 183 -28.54 1.05 -4.22
N ASP A 184 -28.31 1.04 -2.91
CA ASP A 184 -29.39 1.07 -1.92
C ASP A 184 -30.08 2.43 -1.98
N VAL A 185 -31.24 2.50 -2.63
CA VAL A 185 -32.08 3.69 -2.63
C VAL A 185 -32.93 3.65 -1.37
N VAL A 186 -32.74 4.61 -0.46
CA VAL A 186 -33.67 4.82 0.65
C VAL A 186 -35.07 5.07 0.06
N PRO A 187 -36.07 4.21 0.32
CA PRO A 187 -37.35 4.33 -0.34
C PRO A 187 -38.08 5.59 0.16
N ARG A 188 -38.31 6.56 -0.73
CA ARG A 188 -39.06 7.78 -0.40
C ARG A 188 -40.58 7.60 -0.56
N SER A 189 -41.07 6.43 -0.98
CA SER A 189 -42.51 6.14 -1.08
C SER A 189 -42.83 4.64 -1.13
N THR A 190 -44.01 4.30 -0.61
CA THR A 190 -44.69 3.00 -0.54
C THR A 190 -45.12 2.45 -1.91
N SER A 191 -44.19 2.26 -2.84
CA SER A 191 -44.46 1.55 -4.10
C SER A 191 -43.70 0.21 -4.13
N PRO A 192 -44.34 -0.92 -4.48
CA PRO A 192 -43.78 -2.26 -4.27
C PRO A 192 -42.72 -2.70 -5.29
N GLU A 193 -42.37 -1.87 -6.27
CA GLU A 193 -41.23 -2.14 -7.16
C GLU A 193 -40.03 -1.32 -6.71
N LYS A 194 -39.21 -1.91 -5.82
CA LYS A 194 -37.86 -1.40 -5.53
C LYS A 194 -37.05 -1.44 -6.84
N ALA A 195 -37.12 -0.37 -7.62
CA ALA A 195 -36.23 -0.15 -8.74
C ALA A 195 -34.79 -0.03 -8.20
N ARG A 196 -34.11 -1.18 -8.07
CA ARG A 196 -32.69 -1.24 -7.72
C ARG A 196 -31.92 -0.55 -8.83
N ARG A 197 -31.42 0.65 -8.56
CA ARG A 197 -30.57 1.37 -9.51
C ARG A 197 -29.21 0.68 -9.55
N LEU A 198 -28.90 0.05 -10.67
CA LEU A 198 -27.57 -0.50 -10.91
C LEU A 198 -26.63 0.63 -11.31
N VAL A 199 -25.43 0.63 -10.73
CA VAL A 199 -24.35 1.52 -11.13
C VAL A 199 -23.15 0.69 -11.53
N THR A 200 -22.61 0.95 -12.72
CA THR A 200 -21.40 0.30 -13.22
C THR A 200 -20.24 1.28 -13.12
N ALA A 201 -19.15 0.84 -12.51
CA ALA A 201 -17.94 1.63 -12.29
C ALA A 201 -16.72 0.88 -12.83
N ALA A 202 -15.81 1.57 -13.52
CA ALA A 202 -14.55 0.99 -13.94
C ALA A 202 -13.54 0.98 -12.78
N PHE A 203 -12.73 -0.07 -12.66
CA PHE A 203 -11.78 -0.26 -11.55
C PHE A 203 -10.81 0.91 -11.39
N HIS A 204 -10.39 1.52 -12.50
CA HIS A 204 -9.44 2.63 -12.49
C HIS A 204 -9.97 3.93 -11.85
N PHE A 205 -11.29 4.07 -11.69
CA PHE A 205 -11.91 5.22 -11.02
C PHE A 205 -12.31 4.90 -9.57
N ILE A 206 -12.12 3.67 -9.11
CA ILE A 206 -12.43 3.31 -7.73
C ILE A 206 -11.26 3.75 -6.86
N ASP A 207 -11.52 4.62 -5.88
CA ASP A 207 -10.50 5.09 -4.95
C ASP A 207 -10.33 4.11 -3.79
N VAL A 208 -11.45 3.74 -3.17
CA VAL A 208 -11.49 2.86 -2.00
C VAL A 208 -12.80 2.10 -1.93
N ILE A 209 -12.75 0.85 -1.48
CA ILE A 209 -13.90 -0.03 -1.26
C ILE A 209 -13.90 -0.42 0.20
N VAL A 210 -14.81 0.16 0.99
CA VAL A 210 -14.97 -0.17 2.41
C VAL A 210 -15.87 -1.39 2.53
N LEU A 211 -15.44 -2.36 3.32
CA LEU A 211 -16.19 -3.58 3.60
C LEU A 211 -17.05 -3.39 4.86
N ALA A 212 -18.35 -3.66 4.75
CA ALA A 212 -19.28 -3.63 5.87
C ALA A 212 -19.34 -4.96 6.63
#